data_AF-A0A9P5AMG4-F1
#
_entry.id   AF-A0A9P5AMG4-F1
#
_cell.length_a   1.000
_cell.length_b   1.000
_cell.length_c   1.000
_cell.angle_alpha   90.00
_cell.angle_beta   90.00
_cell.angle_gamma   90.00
#
_symmetry.space_group_name_H-M   'P 1'
#
loop_
_entity.id
_entity.type
_entity.pdbx_description
1 polymer ?
#
loop_
_entity_poly.entity_id
_entity_poly.type
_entity_poly.pdbx_seq_one_letter_code
_entity_poly.pdbx_strand_id
1 'polypeptide(L)'
;MDTFPHLPPRHKIRPSDDVSAYEPFNSGQEHHGLGKPMKRRLCDLSELAALLLSFCCSVVGLVCCFHPPTAANLGQKYQLITVGLMLSIMDLCTNKLSTIVFLQLETKWASLLQNYDIIVKRSVLGSLLNLRSGSQRWTLLLFASLAFPLLLSIGYKTFVGGKITTQVHESGGEYGLTGPVGLANFSSGSSLMVNATIPFMFNNLTKLPSHPQPFGFNMLVLPSKSITVAMLDGPSPSYVKTIRDQLQGQQTYTVAGDVHGLAWHLDTEVDKHRDDKEWWDKLYGSSDDQAPRQISLYKWKKWLSTLWPQGQVKQFFILLTPHESDRRKAPSKERFRREALEFTSQRLNCTGKWRITRSSVNLIEGNCGGSIFDKVLPNGCRTLHLNDASFILSDFVSDLLTDKLDEAAQIRLTAVVSSLLWSRLAAYCGIGSPTNHLSSEDMEQFKYHRQDEAWKTVGVLKRSPLLAIVLLAQPIVGLVLLTVRIIFCSSPVSGGFGLISVLAGHGPRDSDILSGAGLSGEAKERIELEFTIGESFDDGGEGLRFQLRKARNSMHQDRKKLRSGVKYH
;
A
#
# COMPACT_ATOMS: atom_id res chain seq x y z
N MET A 1 -37.69 -2.28 -67.08
CA MET A 1 -38.91 -2.33 -66.26
C MET A 1 -38.79 -1.28 -65.20
N ASP A 2 -39.78 -0.39 -65.22
CA ASP A 2 -39.91 0.86 -64.51
C ASP A 2 -39.88 0.72 -62.98
N THR A 3 -39.42 1.74 -62.26
CA THR A 3 -40.33 2.74 -61.62
C THR A 3 -39.62 3.74 -60.68
N PHE A 4 -39.80 5.03 -61.00
CA PHE A 4 -39.97 6.24 -60.15
C PHE A 4 -38.83 6.72 -59.19
N PRO A 5 -38.86 7.99 -58.72
CA PRO A 5 -39.22 9.27 -59.38
C PRO A 5 -38.21 10.42 -59.10
N HIS A 6 -38.41 11.52 -59.82
CA HIS A 6 -37.75 12.82 -59.73
C HIS A 6 -37.58 13.40 -58.30
N LEU A 7 -36.38 13.90 -58.02
CA LEU A 7 -36.11 14.94 -57.01
C LEU A 7 -35.77 16.25 -57.75
N PRO A 8 -36.27 17.41 -57.29
CA PRO A 8 -36.12 18.70 -57.94
C PRO A 8 -34.68 19.22 -57.89
N PRO A 9 -34.27 20.09 -58.83
CA PRO A 9 -32.92 20.64 -58.87
C PRO A 9 -32.65 21.47 -57.62
N ARG A 10 -31.50 21.19 -56.99
CA ARG A 10 -30.86 22.01 -55.94
C ARG A 10 -31.13 23.48 -56.20
N HIS A 11 -31.81 24.13 -55.26
CA HIS A 11 -31.68 25.58 -55.11
C HIS A 11 -30.20 25.91 -55.11
N LYS A 12 -29.77 26.66 -56.13
CA LYS A 12 -28.57 27.49 -56.06
C LYS A 12 -28.78 28.38 -54.85
N ILE A 13 -28.17 28.00 -53.73
CA ILE A 13 -27.89 28.92 -52.63
C ILE A 13 -27.06 30.00 -53.30
N ARG A 14 -27.68 31.17 -53.50
CA ARG A 14 -26.97 32.42 -53.76
C ARG A 14 -25.81 32.44 -52.76
N PRO A 15 -24.55 32.68 -53.19
CA PRO A 15 -23.57 33.15 -52.24
C PRO A 15 -24.21 34.37 -51.57
N SER A 16 -24.55 34.26 -50.29
CA SER A 16 -24.72 35.49 -49.53
C SER A 16 -23.37 36.14 -49.60
N ASP A 17 -23.37 37.37 -50.09
CA ASP A 17 -22.26 38.29 -49.99
C ASP A 17 -22.00 38.54 -48.50
N ASP A 18 -21.40 37.55 -47.82
CA ASP A 18 -20.62 37.77 -46.61
C ASP A 18 -19.33 38.42 -47.08
N VAL A 19 -19.48 39.69 -47.45
CA VAL A 19 -18.39 40.65 -47.49
C VAL A 19 -17.73 40.56 -46.12
N SER A 20 -16.60 39.86 -46.11
CA SER A 20 -15.57 39.88 -45.10
C SER A 20 -15.59 41.20 -44.34
N ALA A 21 -15.94 41.16 -43.05
CA ALA A 21 -15.83 42.29 -42.13
C ALA A 21 -14.36 42.75 -41.89
N TYR A 22 -13.45 42.41 -42.81
CA TYR A 22 -12.01 42.62 -42.74
C TYR A 22 -11.45 42.77 -44.16
N GLU A 23 -11.90 43.78 -44.90
CA GLU A 23 -11.06 44.33 -45.96
C GLU A 23 -9.89 45.12 -45.33
N PRO A 24 -8.70 45.11 -45.95
CA PRO A 24 -7.60 45.96 -45.53
C PRO A 24 -7.99 47.41 -45.81
N PHE A 25 -8.12 48.21 -44.75
CA PHE A 25 -8.48 49.62 -44.83
C PHE A 25 -7.57 50.39 -45.79
N ASN A 26 -8.16 50.84 -46.91
CA ASN A 26 -7.58 51.87 -47.76
C ASN A 26 -7.58 53.20 -47.00
N SER A 27 -6.43 53.86 -47.05
CA SER A 27 -6.09 55.14 -46.41
C SER A 27 -7.07 56.26 -46.78
N GLY A 28 -7.67 56.91 -45.77
CA GLY A 28 -8.45 58.13 -45.99
C GLY A 28 -9.10 58.77 -44.76
N GLN A 29 -9.34 58.05 -43.66
CA GLN A 29 -9.87 58.63 -42.42
C GLN A 29 -9.06 58.19 -41.19
N GLU A 30 -8.47 59.15 -40.48
CA GLU A 30 -7.82 58.93 -39.18
C GLU A 30 -8.85 58.57 -38.12
N HIS A 31 -9.19 57.28 -38.00
CA HIS A 31 -9.92 56.77 -36.84
C HIS A 31 -8.92 56.40 -35.73
N HIS A 32 -9.01 57.11 -34.59
CA HIS A 32 -8.20 56.89 -33.38
C HIS A 32 -8.60 55.59 -32.64
N GLY A 33 -8.37 54.42 -33.25
CA GLY A 33 -8.55 53.13 -32.58
C GLY A 33 -7.59 52.96 -31.39
N LEU A 34 -8.13 52.80 -30.19
CA LEU A 34 -7.35 52.62 -28.95
C LEU A 34 -6.85 51.18 -28.78
N GLY A 35 -7.24 50.24 -29.63
CA GLY A 35 -6.75 48.86 -29.55
C GLY A 35 -5.31 48.68 -30.04
N LYS A 36 -4.57 47.75 -29.44
CA LYS A 36 -3.28 47.30 -29.98
C LYS A 36 -3.49 46.10 -30.92
N PRO A 37 -3.32 46.22 -32.24
CA PRO A 37 -3.41 45.06 -33.12
C PRO A 37 -2.25 44.09 -32.84
N MET A 38 -2.55 42.80 -32.72
CA MET A 38 -1.55 41.75 -32.48
C MET A 38 -1.45 40.82 -33.70
N LYS A 39 -0.22 40.44 -34.06
CA LYS A 39 0.04 39.53 -35.19
C LYS A 39 -0.44 38.11 -34.83
N ARG A 40 -1.15 37.46 -35.76
CA ARG A 40 -1.57 36.06 -35.62
C ARG A 40 -0.34 35.16 -35.41
N ARG A 41 -0.25 34.49 -34.26
CA ARG A 41 0.76 33.45 -33.99
C ARG A 41 0.08 32.10 -34.01
N LEU A 42 0.68 31.14 -34.72
CA LEU A 42 0.17 29.77 -34.84
C LEU A 42 0.13 29.05 -33.48
N CYS A 43 1.17 29.21 -32.68
CA CYS A 43 1.26 28.73 -31.30
C CYS A 43 2.00 29.76 -30.46
N ASP A 44 1.54 29.99 -29.22
CA ASP A 44 2.34 30.75 -28.27
C ASP A 44 3.38 29.84 -27.63
N LEU A 45 4.60 30.35 -27.46
CA LEU A 45 5.71 29.61 -26.83
C LEU A 45 5.31 29.04 -25.46
N SER A 46 4.44 29.76 -24.74
CA SER A 46 3.95 29.34 -23.42
C SER A 46 3.07 28.09 -23.44
N GLU A 47 2.42 27.78 -24.58
CA GLU A 47 1.57 26.59 -24.73
C GLU A 47 2.38 25.37 -25.10
N LEU A 48 3.37 25.55 -25.98
CA LEU A 48 4.35 24.51 -26.27
C LEU A 48 5.13 24.15 -25.01
N ALA A 49 5.55 25.15 -24.23
CA ALA A 49 6.21 24.95 -22.95
C ALA A 49 5.29 24.22 -21.94
N ALA A 50 4.00 24.56 -21.87
CA ALA A 50 3.05 23.87 -20.99
C ALA A 50 2.84 22.40 -21.40
N LEU A 51 2.79 22.10 -22.70
CA LEU A 51 2.70 20.72 -23.19
C LEU A 51 3.96 19.93 -22.86
N LEU A 52 5.15 20.48 -23.13
CA LEU A 52 6.43 19.85 -22.81
C LEU A 52 6.55 19.58 -21.30
N LEU A 53 6.18 20.55 -20.46
CA LEU A 53 6.16 20.38 -19.00
C LEU A 53 5.21 19.26 -18.57
N SER A 54 4.04 19.15 -19.22
CA SER A 54 3.08 18.07 -18.95
C SER A 54 3.66 16.68 -19.29
N PHE A 55 4.33 16.54 -20.45
CA PHE A 55 5.04 15.31 -20.79
C PHE A 55 6.18 14.99 -19.81
N CYS A 56 6.97 15.98 -19.40
CA CYS A 56 8.02 15.79 -18.40
C CYS A 56 7.44 15.28 -17.07
N CYS A 57 6.32 15.86 -16.60
CA CYS A 57 5.64 15.42 -15.38
C CYS A 57 5.14 13.97 -15.50
N SER A 58 4.60 13.60 -16.66
CA SER A 58 4.16 12.23 -16.95
C SER A 58 5.33 11.23 -16.93
N VAL A 59 6.45 11.58 -17.57
CA VAL A 59 7.68 10.76 -17.55
C VAL A 59 8.21 10.60 -16.13
N VAL A 60 8.26 11.66 -15.33
CA VAL A 60 8.67 11.58 -13.91
C VAL A 60 7.73 10.66 -13.13
N GLY A 61 6.42 10.77 -13.32
CA GLY A 61 5.43 9.88 -12.71
C GLY A 61 5.63 8.42 -13.11
N LEU A 62 5.90 8.15 -14.39
CA LEU A 62 6.19 6.81 -14.90
C LEU A 62 7.48 6.24 -14.30
N VAL A 63 8.57 7.02 -14.26
CA VAL A 63 9.83 6.60 -13.64
C VAL A 63 9.63 6.29 -12.16
N CYS A 64 8.90 7.14 -11.42
CA CYS A 64 8.64 6.92 -9.99
C CYS A 64 7.89 5.61 -9.71
N CYS A 65 7.02 5.16 -10.61
CA CYS A 65 6.18 3.97 -10.43
C CYS A 65 6.80 2.70 -11.04
N PHE A 66 7.41 2.81 -12.22
CA PHE A 66 7.84 1.67 -13.04
C PHE A 66 9.34 1.37 -12.93
N HIS A 67 10.19 2.37 -12.66
CA HIS A 67 11.62 2.11 -12.48
C HIS A 67 11.88 1.46 -11.12
N PRO A 68 12.36 0.19 -11.06
CA PRO A 68 12.42 -0.56 -9.80
C PRO A 68 13.20 0.07 -8.66
N PRO A 69 14.43 0.61 -8.86
CA PRO A 69 15.18 1.16 -7.75
C PRO A 69 14.57 2.48 -7.26
N THR A 70 14.06 3.33 -8.16
CA THR A 70 13.37 4.58 -7.78
C THR A 70 12.09 4.30 -7.01
N ALA A 71 11.30 3.33 -7.48
CA ALA A 71 10.07 2.90 -6.83
C ALA A 71 10.33 2.31 -5.44
N ALA A 72 11.37 1.49 -5.29
CA ALA A 72 11.75 0.92 -4.00
C ALA A 72 12.25 1.98 -3.00
N ASN A 73 13.01 2.98 -3.47
CA ASN A 73 13.51 4.07 -2.63
C ASN A 73 12.39 5.01 -2.16
N LEU A 74 11.47 5.38 -3.05
CA LEU A 74 10.31 6.20 -2.69
C LEU A 74 9.31 5.43 -1.82
N GLY A 75 9.06 4.16 -2.11
CA GLY A 75 7.96 3.42 -1.49
C GLY A 75 6.58 4.01 -1.77
N GLN A 76 5.53 3.32 -1.33
CA GLN A 76 4.15 3.66 -1.69
C GLN A 76 3.72 5.06 -1.24
N LYS A 77 4.13 5.49 -0.04
CA LYS A 77 3.71 6.79 0.52
C LYS A 77 4.23 7.95 -0.32
N TYR A 78 5.52 7.98 -0.63
CA TYR A 78 6.11 9.08 -1.40
C TYR A 78 5.75 8.97 -2.89
N GLN A 79 5.53 7.77 -3.43
CA GLN A 79 4.97 7.60 -4.76
C GLN A 79 3.59 8.26 -4.90
N LEU A 80 2.68 8.05 -3.94
CA LEU A 80 1.36 8.68 -3.96
C LEU A 80 1.45 10.21 -3.95
N ILE A 81 2.35 10.77 -3.12
CA ILE A 81 2.58 12.22 -3.03
C ILE A 81 3.13 12.77 -4.34
N THR A 82 4.18 12.15 -4.88
CA THR A 82 4.82 12.60 -6.12
C THR A 82 3.88 12.48 -7.32
N VAL A 83 3.17 11.36 -7.47
CA VAL A 83 2.19 11.18 -8.56
C VAL A 83 1.04 12.18 -8.43
N GLY A 84 0.52 12.40 -7.22
CA GLY A 84 -0.50 13.42 -6.96
C GLY A 84 -0.03 14.81 -7.38
N LEU A 85 1.20 15.20 -7.02
CA LEU A 85 1.79 16.48 -7.41
C LEU A 85 1.95 16.59 -8.94
N MET A 86 2.45 15.55 -9.61
CA MET A 86 2.62 15.55 -11.06
C MET A 86 1.28 15.71 -11.79
N LEU A 87 0.22 15.01 -11.33
CA LEU A 87 -1.13 15.15 -11.88
C LEU A 87 -1.73 16.55 -11.67
N SER A 88 -1.44 17.21 -10.54
CA SER A 88 -1.87 18.59 -10.31
C SER A 88 -1.16 19.59 -11.22
N ILE A 89 0.15 19.42 -11.47
CA ILE A 89 0.90 20.29 -12.40
C ILE A 89 0.43 20.09 -13.84
N MET A 90 0.24 18.83 -14.24
CA MET A 90 -0.31 18.49 -15.55
C MET A 90 -1.72 19.08 -15.75
N ASP A 91 -2.58 19.03 -14.72
CA ASP A 91 -3.91 19.66 -14.75
C ASP A 91 -3.83 21.17 -15.00
N LEU A 92 -2.96 21.88 -14.27
CA LEU A 92 -2.76 23.32 -14.48
C LEU A 92 -2.36 23.65 -15.93
N CYS A 93 -1.49 22.83 -16.52
CA CYS A 93 -1.05 22.98 -17.91
C CYS A 93 -2.20 22.74 -18.90
N THR A 94 -2.96 21.65 -18.72
CA THR A 94 -4.11 21.33 -19.58
C THR A 94 -5.24 22.33 -19.44
N ASN A 95 -5.44 22.87 -18.25
CA ASN A 95 -6.46 23.87 -17.96
C ASN A 95 -6.26 25.14 -18.76
N LYS A 96 -5.03 25.69 -18.75
CA LYS A 96 -4.67 26.86 -19.55
C LYS A 96 -4.93 26.63 -21.04
N LEU A 97 -4.55 25.47 -21.56
CA LEU A 97 -4.74 25.14 -22.97
C LEU A 97 -6.23 24.95 -23.33
N SER A 98 -7.00 24.28 -22.46
CA SER A 98 -8.43 24.02 -22.68
C SER A 98 -9.24 25.31 -22.78
N THR A 99 -9.00 26.29 -21.92
CA THR A 99 -9.70 27.57 -21.94
C THR A 99 -9.51 28.29 -23.28
N ILE A 100 -8.28 28.33 -23.80
CA ILE A 100 -8.01 29.03 -25.07
C ILE A 100 -8.66 28.31 -26.25
N VAL A 101 -8.58 26.97 -26.28
CA VAL A 101 -9.21 26.17 -27.33
C VAL A 101 -10.73 26.31 -27.31
N PHE A 102 -11.34 26.34 -26.12
CA PHE A 102 -12.78 26.54 -25.96
C PHE A 102 -13.21 27.91 -26.48
N LEU A 103 -12.44 28.98 -26.18
CA LEU A 103 -12.69 30.31 -26.73
C LEU A 103 -12.57 30.33 -28.26
N GLN A 104 -11.56 29.67 -28.83
CA GLN A 104 -11.38 29.59 -30.29
C GLN A 104 -12.53 28.88 -30.99
N LEU A 105 -12.99 27.75 -30.44
CA LEU A 105 -14.13 27.02 -30.97
C LEU A 105 -15.41 27.88 -30.90
N GLU A 106 -15.60 28.65 -29.82
CA GLU A 106 -16.77 29.51 -29.66
C GLU A 106 -16.79 30.72 -30.62
N THR A 107 -15.61 31.26 -30.98
CA THR A 107 -15.53 32.33 -31.99
C THR A 107 -15.99 31.90 -33.39
N LYS A 108 -15.93 30.60 -33.72
CA LYS A 108 -16.35 30.11 -35.03
C LYS A 108 -17.85 29.88 -35.17
N TRP A 109 -18.60 29.78 -34.07
CA TRP A 109 -19.98 29.27 -34.08
C TRP A 109 -21.05 30.33 -33.79
N ALA A 110 -20.74 31.62 -33.97
CA ALA A 110 -21.65 32.76 -33.78
C ALA A 110 -22.30 32.77 -32.38
N SER A 111 -21.58 33.32 -31.42
CA SER A 111 -21.77 33.07 -30.00
C SER A 111 -22.36 34.24 -29.20
N LEU A 112 -23.10 33.90 -28.14
CA LEU A 112 -23.62 34.84 -27.16
C LEU A 112 -22.51 35.26 -26.19
N LEU A 113 -22.49 36.53 -25.78
CA LEU A 113 -21.57 37.10 -24.78
C LEU A 113 -21.46 36.25 -23.50
N GLN A 114 -22.58 35.65 -23.11
CA GLN A 114 -22.70 34.78 -21.94
C GLN A 114 -21.81 33.53 -22.03
N ASN A 115 -21.61 32.96 -23.22
CA ASN A 115 -20.78 31.76 -23.38
C ASN A 115 -19.29 32.07 -23.19
N TYR A 116 -18.81 33.23 -23.65
CA TYR A 116 -17.44 33.69 -23.38
C TYR A 116 -17.20 33.88 -21.89
N ASP A 117 -18.12 34.53 -21.17
CA ASP A 117 -18.01 34.73 -19.73
C ASP A 117 -18.00 33.39 -18.97
N ILE A 118 -18.83 32.44 -19.39
CA ILE A 118 -18.87 31.08 -18.82
C ILE A 118 -17.54 30.33 -19.04
N ILE A 119 -16.97 30.40 -20.24
CA ILE A 119 -15.69 29.73 -20.58
C ILE A 119 -14.52 30.35 -19.81
N VAL A 120 -14.45 31.69 -19.75
CA VAL A 120 -13.38 32.42 -19.04
C VAL A 120 -13.46 32.18 -17.53
N LYS A 121 -14.67 32.26 -16.94
CA LYS A 121 -14.87 32.02 -15.50
C LYS A 121 -14.86 30.55 -15.12
N ARG A 122 -14.90 29.63 -16.10
CA ARG A 122 -15.01 28.18 -15.89
C ARG A 122 -16.17 27.78 -14.96
N SER A 123 -17.23 28.58 -14.94
CA SER A 123 -18.33 28.41 -13.99
C SER A 123 -19.40 27.46 -14.54
N VAL A 124 -19.38 26.22 -14.06
CA VAL A 124 -20.42 25.23 -14.38
C VAL A 124 -21.78 25.66 -13.81
N LEU A 125 -21.81 26.24 -12.60
CA LEU A 125 -23.04 26.73 -11.98
C LEU A 125 -23.64 27.93 -12.74
N GLY A 126 -22.82 28.84 -13.26
CA GLY A 126 -23.30 29.97 -14.06
C GLY A 126 -23.94 29.52 -15.38
N SER A 127 -23.46 28.40 -15.93
CA SER A 127 -24.06 27.77 -17.11
C SER A 127 -25.37 27.04 -16.81
N LEU A 128 -25.49 26.39 -15.66
CA LEU A 128 -26.72 25.72 -15.22
C LEU A 128 -27.83 26.70 -14.82
N LEU A 129 -27.50 27.86 -14.26
CA LEU A 129 -28.51 28.88 -13.91
C LEU A 129 -29.09 29.58 -15.14
N ASN A 130 -28.33 29.67 -16.25
CA ASN A 130 -28.77 30.20 -17.55
C ASN A 130 -29.34 29.11 -18.48
N LEU A 131 -30.13 28.17 -17.92
CA LEU A 131 -30.64 26.97 -18.60
C LEU A 131 -31.52 27.27 -19.84
N ARG A 132 -32.00 28.51 -19.99
CA ARG A 132 -32.88 28.96 -21.09
C ARG A 132 -32.12 29.55 -22.30
N SER A 133 -30.87 29.96 -22.14
CA SER A 133 -30.09 30.67 -23.17
C SER A 133 -28.61 30.26 -23.28
N GLY A 134 -28.09 29.47 -22.33
CA GLY A 134 -26.73 28.92 -22.37
C GLY A 134 -26.63 27.63 -23.20
N SER A 135 -25.54 27.47 -23.95
CA SER A 135 -25.28 26.27 -24.76
C SER A 135 -24.91 25.07 -23.87
N GLN A 136 -25.75 24.03 -23.86
CA GLN A 136 -25.52 22.76 -23.15
C GLN A 136 -24.17 22.10 -23.49
N ARG A 137 -23.63 22.38 -24.68
CA ARG A 137 -22.35 21.84 -25.14
C ARG A 137 -21.18 22.31 -24.28
N TRP A 138 -21.17 23.59 -23.90
CA TRP A 138 -20.11 24.16 -23.06
C TRP A 138 -20.21 23.71 -21.62
N THR A 139 -21.43 23.52 -21.10
CA THR A 139 -21.64 22.93 -19.78
C THR A 139 -21.00 21.54 -19.71
N LEU A 140 -21.25 20.69 -20.71
CA LEU A 140 -20.73 19.32 -20.76
C LEU A 140 -19.20 19.29 -20.93
N LEU A 141 -18.63 20.13 -21.81
CA LEU A 141 -17.18 20.21 -22.01
C LEU A 141 -16.45 20.76 -20.78
N LEU A 142 -16.97 21.82 -20.15
CA LEU A 142 -16.40 22.37 -18.93
C LEU A 142 -16.50 21.40 -17.76
N PHE A 143 -17.66 20.76 -17.59
CA PHE A 143 -17.86 19.72 -16.58
C PHE A 143 -16.90 18.55 -16.81
N ALA A 144 -16.78 18.05 -18.04
CA ALA A 144 -15.82 16.99 -18.38
C ALA A 144 -14.38 17.42 -18.09
N SER A 145 -14.00 18.65 -18.44
CA SER A 145 -12.65 19.18 -18.17
C SER A 145 -12.33 19.32 -16.68
N LEU A 146 -13.35 19.55 -15.84
CA LEU A 146 -13.22 19.64 -14.38
C LEU A 146 -13.27 18.27 -13.71
N ALA A 147 -14.12 17.36 -14.19
CA ALA A 147 -14.28 16.01 -13.65
C ALA A 147 -13.09 15.11 -13.98
N PHE A 148 -12.51 15.24 -15.18
CA PHE A 148 -11.39 14.42 -15.64
C PHE A 148 -10.17 14.41 -14.71
N PRO A 149 -9.57 15.55 -14.30
CA PRO A 149 -8.43 15.54 -13.38
C PRO A 149 -8.78 14.97 -11.99
N LEU A 150 -10.02 15.18 -11.52
CA LEU A 150 -10.50 14.60 -10.27
C LEU A 150 -10.59 13.06 -10.36
N LEU A 151 -11.13 12.55 -11.47
CA LEU A 151 -11.21 11.12 -11.73
C LEU A 151 -9.82 10.48 -11.83
N LEU A 152 -8.85 11.14 -12.47
CA LEU A 152 -7.46 10.66 -12.49
C LEU A 152 -6.84 10.66 -11.08
N SER A 153 -7.11 11.70 -10.28
CA SER A 153 -6.61 11.83 -8.90
C SER A 153 -7.18 10.78 -7.95
N ILE A 154 -8.43 10.36 -8.16
CA ILE A 154 -9.03 9.23 -7.44
C ILE A 154 -8.50 7.91 -8.00
N GLY A 155 -8.42 7.80 -9.34
CA GLY A 155 -8.04 6.60 -10.06
C GLY A 155 -6.64 6.09 -9.68
N TYR A 156 -5.62 6.95 -9.64
CA TYR A 156 -4.26 6.49 -9.31
C TYR A 156 -4.14 5.92 -7.88
N LYS A 157 -4.97 6.41 -6.94
CA LYS A 157 -4.99 5.94 -5.54
C LYS A 157 -5.54 4.53 -5.39
N THR A 158 -6.26 4.01 -6.39
CA THR A 158 -6.75 2.62 -6.39
C THR A 158 -5.63 1.60 -6.60
N PHE A 159 -4.46 2.02 -7.11
CA PHE A 159 -3.32 1.14 -7.39
C PHE A 159 -2.43 0.92 -6.16
N VAL A 160 -2.98 0.89 -4.96
CA VAL A 160 -2.24 0.59 -3.72
C VAL A 160 -1.97 -0.91 -3.59
N GLY A 161 -0.90 -1.30 -2.88
CA GLY A 161 -0.65 -2.70 -2.51
C GLY A 161 0.27 -3.48 -3.46
N GLY A 162 0.96 -2.80 -4.38
CA GLY A 162 2.07 -3.38 -5.13
C GLY A 162 3.26 -3.70 -4.21
N LYS A 163 4.13 -4.61 -4.63
CA LYS A 163 5.34 -4.99 -3.90
C LYS A 163 6.51 -5.12 -4.85
N ILE A 164 7.68 -4.68 -4.40
CA ILE A 164 8.96 -4.95 -5.05
C ILE A 164 9.81 -5.72 -4.06
N THR A 165 10.39 -6.81 -4.51
CA THR A 165 11.36 -7.58 -3.74
C THR A 165 12.73 -7.42 -4.42
N THR A 166 13.71 -6.96 -3.66
CA THR A 166 15.11 -6.85 -4.10
C THR A 166 15.96 -7.76 -3.23
N GLN A 167 16.83 -8.54 -3.86
CA GLN A 167 17.85 -9.29 -3.14
C GLN A 167 18.85 -8.31 -2.52
N VAL A 168 19.19 -8.53 -1.25
CA VAL A 168 20.25 -7.81 -0.55
C VAL A 168 21.50 -8.68 -0.69
N HIS A 169 22.62 -8.08 -1.11
CA HIS A 169 23.89 -8.81 -1.24
C HIS A 169 24.19 -9.57 0.06
N GLU A 170 24.65 -10.81 -0.08
CA GLU A 170 24.92 -11.77 1.00
C GLU A 170 25.66 -11.11 2.16
N SER A 171 24.93 -10.78 3.23
CA SER A 171 25.52 -10.12 4.41
C SER A 171 26.05 -11.13 5.42
N GLY A 172 25.62 -12.39 5.33
CA GLY A 172 25.80 -13.36 6.38
C GLY A 172 25.00 -12.99 7.63
N GLY A 173 24.35 -13.97 8.24
CA GLY A 173 23.54 -13.80 9.43
C GLY A 173 24.16 -14.49 10.64
N GLU A 174 23.95 -13.91 11.82
CA GLU A 174 24.19 -14.61 13.09
C GLU A 174 22.93 -15.37 13.49
N TYR A 175 23.06 -16.68 13.68
CA TYR A 175 21.98 -17.60 14.02
C TYR A 175 22.32 -18.41 15.26
N GLY A 176 21.31 -19.02 15.85
CA GLY A 176 21.53 -19.97 16.92
C GLY A 176 20.33 -20.22 17.81
N LEU A 177 20.60 -20.82 18.96
CA LEU A 177 19.59 -21.17 19.94
C LEU A 177 19.15 -19.89 20.67
N THR A 178 18.06 -19.28 20.23
CA THR A 178 17.62 -17.97 20.74
C THR A 178 16.10 -17.82 20.70
N GLY A 179 15.56 -16.99 21.59
CA GLY A 179 14.21 -16.46 21.46
C GLY A 179 14.13 -15.22 20.55
N PRO A 180 12.91 -14.73 20.28
CA PRO A 180 12.70 -13.46 19.58
C PRO A 180 13.21 -12.26 20.38
N VAL A 181 13.55 -11.17 19.67
CA VAL A 181 13.97 -9.90 20.29
C VAL A 181 12.92 -9.39 21.29
N GLY A 182 13.38 -9.03 22.48
CA GLY A 182 12.57 -8.36 23.51
C GLY A 182 11.83 -9.32 24.44
N LEU A 183 11.90 -10.63 24.23
CA LEU A 183 11.47 -11.60 25.22
C LEU A 183 12.58 -11.78 26.25
N ALA A 184 12.34 -11.26 27.45
CA ALA A 184 13.19 -11.57 28.60
C ALA A 184 13.10 -13.06 28.90
N ASN A 185 14.23 -13.65 29.31
CA ASN A 185 14.31 -15.01 29.84
C ASN A 185 13.65 -15.08 31.22
N PHE A 186 12.34 -14.87 31.26
CA PHE A 186 11.53 -14.85 32.47
C PHE A 186 11.23 -16.27 32.92
N SER A 187 11.41 -16.53 34.22
CA SER A 187 11.11 -17.83 34.86
C SER A 187 11.74 -19.01 34.11
N SER A 188 13.04 -18.88 33.76
CA SER A 188 13.85 -19.92 33.13
C SER A 188 13.25 -20.50 31.83
N GLY A 189 12.88 -19.63 30.88
CA GLY A 189 12.38 -20.03 29.55
C GLY A 189 10.86 -20.16 29.43
N SER A 190 10.12 -19.88 30.50
CA SER A 190 8.65 -19.97 30.51
C SER A 190 7.98 -19.04 29.49
N SER A 191 8.46 -17.80 29.36
CA SER A 191 7.99 -16.84 28.35
C SER A 191 8.25 -17.32 26.92
N LEU A 192 9.39 -17.98 26.69
CA LEU A 192 9.78 -18.53 25.40
C LEU A 192 8.90 -19.72 25.01
N MET A 193 8.57 -20.59 25.96
CA MET A 193 7.62 -21.69 25.75
C MET A 193 6.28 -21.13 25.28
N VAL A 194 5.66 -20.25 26.06
CA VAL A 194 4.33 -19.68 25.75
C VAL A 194 4.33 -19.01 24.38
N ASN A 195 5.35 -18.21 24.06
CA ASN A 195 5.47 -17.55 22.78
C ASN A 195 5.65 -18.53 21.59
N ALA A 196 6.37 -19.63 21.79
CA ALA A 196 6.55 -20.65 20.76
C ALA A 196 5.27 -21.48 20.52
N THR A 197 4.51 -21.77 21.57
CA THR A 197 3.32 -22.63 21.51
C THR A 197 2.08 -21.89 21.02
N ILE A 198 1.89 -20.61 21.38
CA ILE A 198 0.68 -19.83 21.05
C ILE A 198 0.32 -19.88 19.55
N PRO A 199 1.24 -19.59 18.60
CA PRO A 199 0.92 -19.59 17.18
C PRO A 199 0.44 -20.95 16.66
N PHE A 200 0.92 -22.04 17.26
CA PHE A 200 0.48 -23.39 16.94
C PHE A 200 -0.93 -23.66 17.50
N MET A 201 -1.20 -23.26 18.74
CA MET A 201 -2.50 -23.48 19.40
C MET A 201 -3.68 -22.82 18.70
N PHE A 202 -3.44 -21.70 18.00
CA PHE A 202 -4.46 -21.03 17.19
C PHE A 202 -4.66 -21.65 15.81
N ASN A 203 -3.93 -22.71 15.47
CA ASN A 203 -4.08 -23.41 14.20
C ASN A 203 -4.85 -24.73 14.38
N ASN A 204 -5.71 -25.06 13.42
CA ASN A 204 -6.55 -26.26 13.42
C ASN A 204 -5.85 -27.42 12.70
N LEU A 205 -4.63 -27.75 13.11
CA LEU A 205 -3.92 -28.92 12.61
C LEU A 205 -4.58 -30.18 13.17
N THR A 206 -5.32 -30.91 12.34
CA THR A 206 -6.02 -32.14 12.75
C THR A 206 -5.30 -33.42 12.34
N LYS A 207 -4.39 -33.33 11.38
CA LYS A 207 -3.62 -34.46 10.82
C LYS A 207 -2.21 -34.00 10.49
N LEU A 208 -1.29 -34.94 10.34
CA LEU A 208 0.08 -34.63 9.96
C LEU A 208 0.11 -33.93 8.59
N PRO A 209 0.83 -32.80 8.46
CA PRO A 209 0.83 -32.05 7.22
C PRO A 209 1.60 -32.79 6.12
N SER A 210 1.19 -32.62 4.86
CA SER A 210 1.89 -33.22 3.71
C SER A 210 3.23 -32.55 3.38
N HIS A 211 3.44 -31.34 3.89
CA HIS A 211 4.66 -30.56 3.73
C HIS A 211 5.05 -29.96 5.09
N PRO A 212 6.34 -29.65 5.33
CA PRO A 212 6.75 -29.01 6.58
C PRO A 212 5.94 -27.74 6.84
N GLN A 213 5.32 -27.64 8.02
CA GLN A 213 4.46 -26.53 8.36
C GLN A 213 5.09 -25.70 9.50
N PRO A 214 5.46 -24.43 9.23
CA PRO A 214 6.09 -23.57 10.23
C PRO A 214 5.06 -22.83 11.10
N PHE A 215 5.46 -22.56 12.33
CA PHE A 215 4.67 -21.89 13.36
C PHE A 215 5.54 -20.91 14.15
N GLY A 216 5.00 -19.70 14.32
CA GLY A 216 5.61 -18.68 15.18
C GLY A 216 7.04 -18.34 14.76
N PHE A 217 7.94 -18.23 15.75
CA PHE A 217 9.32 -17.84 15.52
C PHE A 217 10.19 -18.96 14.95
N ASN A 218 9.96 -20.20 15.35
CA ASN A 218 10.91 -21.28 15.08
C ASN A 218 10.37 -22.72 15.15
N MET A 219 9.06 -22.93 15.32
CA MET A 219 8.49 -24.28 15.37
C MET A 219 8.18 -24.77 13.95
N LEU A 220 8.49 -26.03 13.66
CA LEU A 220 8.25 -26.68 12.37
C LEU A 220 7.70 -28.08 12.60
N VAL A 221 6.48 -28.34 12.16
CA VAL A 221 5.89 -29.70 12.15
C VAL A 221 6.31 -30.40 10.87
N LEU A 222 6.96 -31.56 10.98
CA LEU A 222 7.55 -32.27 9.84
C LEU A 222 6.60 -33.35 9.28
N PRO A 223 6.60 -33.58 7.96
CA PRO A 223 5.91 -34.71 7.34
C PRO A 223 6.74 -35.99 7.51
N SER A 224 6.46 -36.78 8.54
CA SER A 224 7.19 -38.02 8.82
C SER A 224 6.25 -39.20 9.11
N LYS A 225 6.79 -40.42 9.20
CA LYS A 225 6.00 -41.60 9.60
C LYS A 225 5.59 -41.52 11.08
N SER A 226 6.45 -40.98 11.92
CA SER A 226 6.18 -40.62 13.31
C SER A 226 5.82 -39.13 13.42
N ILE A 227 5.15 -38.72 14.49
CA ILE A 227 4.85 -37.31 14.75
C ILE A 227 6.13 -36.63 15.22
N THR A 228 6.66 -35.72 14.40
CA THR A 228 7.92 -35.02 14.68
C THR A 228 7.72 -33.50 14.62
N VAL A 229 8.18 -32.80 15.67
CA VAL A 229 8.19 -31.35 15.73
C VAL A 229 9.61 -30.85 15.99
N ALA A 230 10.13 -30.07 15.04
CA ALA A 230 11.44 -29.43 15.10
C ALA A 230 11.34 -27.98 15.59
N MET A 231 12.18 -27.64 16.55
CA MET A 231 12.41 -26.27 17.00
C MET A 231 13.73 -25.78 16.39
N LEU A 232 13.65 -24.92 15.39
CA LEU A 232 14.80 -24.42 14.65
C LEU A 232 15.54 -23.36 15.48
N ASP A 233 16.84 -23.29 15.28
CA ASP A 233 17.63 -22.14 15.67
C ASP A 233 17.21 -20.92 14.84
N GLY A 234 17.10 -19.77 15.48
CA GLY A 234 16.59 -18.55 14.87
C GLY A 234 17.68 -17.51 14.62
N PRO A 235 17.36 -16.44 13.85
CA PRO A 235 18.26 -15.30 13.72
C PRO A 235 18.45 -14.63 15.08
N SER A 236 19.70 -14.26 15.39
CA SER A 236 20.06 -13.73 16.70
C SER A 236 19.36 -12.39 16.99
N PRO A 237 19.15 -12.03 18.27
CA PRO A 237 18.47 -10.80 18.61
C PRO A 237 19.20 -9.54 18.12
N SER A 238 20.54 -9.57 18.14
CA SER A 238 21.41 -8.52 17.58
C SER A 238 21.23 -8.40 16.06
N TYR A 239 21.22 -9.52 15.34
CA TYR A 239 21.04 -9.52 13.89
C TYR A 239 19.67 -8.95 13.49
N VAL A 240 18.61 -9.43 14.14
CA VAL A 240 17.24 -8.93 13.92
C VAL A 240 17.12 -7.44 14.25
N LYS A 241 17.76 -6.97 15.33
CA LYS A 241 17.73 -5.55 15.71
C LYS A 241 18.34 -4.66 14.62
N THR A 242 19.50 -5.02 14.08
CA THR A 242 20.14 -4.30 12.97
C THR A 242 19.24 -4.20 11.75
N ILE A 243 18.56 -5.30 11.38
CA ILE A 243 17.60 -5.31 10.28
C ILE A 243 16.41 -4.38 10.59
N ARG A 244 15.85 -4.44 11.80
CA ARG A 244 14.70 -3.63 12.21
C ARG A 244 14.99 -2.13 12.19
N ASP A 245 16.19 -1.74 12.60
CA ASP A 245 16.63 -0.34 12.60
C ASP A 245 16.68 0.22 11.15
N GLN A 246 16.95 -0.62 10.15
CA GLN A 246 16.98 -0.26 8.73
C GLN A 246 15.61 -0.30 8.03
N LEU A 247 14.65 -1.06 8.55
CA LEU A 247 13.32 -1.15 7.96
C LEU A 247 12.55 0.15 8.22
N GLN A 248 11.79 0.63 7.23
CA GLN A 248 10.91 1.78 7.35
C GLN A 248 9.46 1.44 6.97
N GLY A 249 8.48 1.97 7.71
CA GLY A 249 7.06 1.79 7.40
C GLY A 249 6.64 0.32 7.33
N GLN A 250 6.03 -0.09 6.20
CA GLN A 250 5.54 -1.45 5.95
C GLN A 250 6.54 -2.35 5.20
N GLN A 251 7.84 -2.02 5.25
CA GLN A 251 8.88 -2.86 4.67
C GLN A 251 9.03 -4.18 5.44
N THR A 252 9.30 -5.25 4.72
CA THR A 252 9.60 -6.56 5.30
C THR A 252 10.94 -7.05 4.79
N TYR A 253 11.69 -7.71 5.64
CA TYR A 253 12.96 -8.35 5.30
C TYR A 253 12.75 -9.86 5.42
N THR A 254 13.21 -10.62 4.42
CA THR A 254 13.14 -12.08 4.44
C THR A 254 14.55 -12.61 4.40
N VAL A 255 14.90 -13.49 5.34
CA VAL A 255 16.20 -14.18 5.38
C VAL A 255 15.98 -15.67 5.26
N ALA A 256 16.82 -16.36 4.50
CA ALA A 256 16.87 -17.81 4.41
C ALA A 256 18.31 -18.29 4.66
N GLY A 257 18.47 -19.35 5.44
CA GLY A 257 19.78 -19.92 5.72
C GLY A 257 19.72 -21.30 6.33
N ASP A 258 20.88 -21.96 6.32
CA ASP A 258 21.10 -23.25 6.97
C ASP A 258 21.29 -23.06 8.47
N VAL A 259 20.47 -23.74 9.26
CA VAL A 259 20.46 -23.69 10.72
C VAL A 259 20.41 -25.09 11.33
N HIS A 260 20.67 -25.18 12.62
CA HIS A 260 20.41 -26.39 13.38
C HIS A 260 18.97 -26.37 13.92
N GLY A 261 18.42 -27.55 14.19
CA GLY A 261 17.12 -27.68 14.83
C GLY A 261 17.12 -28.82 15.85
N LEU A 262 16.35 -28.65 16.92
CA LEU A 262 16.08 -29.69 17.89
C LEU A 262 14.70 -30.29 17.61
N ALA A 263 14.69 -31.51 17.06
CA ALA A 263 13.47 -32.24 16.75
C ALA A 263 13.13 -33.23 17.84
N TRP A 264 11.89 -33.18 18.31
CA TRP A 264 11.32 -34.19 19.18
C TRP A 264 10.29 -35.00 18.42
N HIS A 265 10.31 -36.30 18.63
CA HIS A 265 9.35 -37.22 18.06
C HIS A 265 8.69 -38.03 19.15
N LEU A 266 7.40 -38.31 18.97
CA LEU A 266 6.69 -39.28 19.77
C LEU A 266 7.16 -40.67 19.36
N ASP A 267 7.81 -41.36 20.29
CA ASP A 267 8.42 -42.66 20.07
C ASP A 267 7.50 -43.78 20.56
N THR A 268 7.45 -44.87 19.80
CA THR A 268 6.71 -46.09 20.12
C THR A 268 7.63 -47.21 20.61
N GLU A 269 8.95 -47.01 20.64
CA GLU A 269 9.90 -48.01 21.10
C GLU A 269 9.70 -48.37 22.59
N VAL A 270 9.27 -47.42 23.43
CA VAL A 270 8.86 -47.68 24.82
C VAL A 270 7.84 -48.82 24.94
N ASP A 271 7.00 -49.04 23.93
CA ASP A 271 5.99 -50.09 23.95
C ASP A 271 6.60 -51.49 23.98
N LYS A 272 7.83 -51.66 23.49
CA LYS A 272 8.58 -52.93 23.57
C LYS A 272 9.13 -53.21 24.96
N HIS A 273 9.31 -52.18 25.79
CA HIS A 273 9.88 -52.28 27.12
C HIS A 273 8.83 -52.20 28.24
N ARG A 274 7.53 -52.21 27.93
CA ARG A 274 6.44 -52.07 28.94
C ARG A 274 6.48 -53.14 30.04
N ASP A 275 6.89 -54.34 29.69
CA ASP A 275 6.98 -55.48 30.62
C ASP A 275 8.40 -55.74 31.14
N ASP A 276 9.40 -55.03 30.62
CA ASP A 276 10.80 -55.15 31.02
C ASP A 276 11.07 -54.39 32.32
N LYS A 277 10.91 -55.08 33.44
CA LYS A 277 11.10 -54.48 34.76
C LYS A 277 12.52 -53.97 34.98
N GLU A 278 13.54 -54.67 34.48
CA GLU A 278 14.94 -54.31 34.68
C GLU A 278 15.27 -52.99 33.96
N TRP A 279 14.76 -52.82 32.73
CA TRP A 279 14.91 -51.58 31.98
C TRP A 279 14.29 -50.38 32.70
N TRP A 280 13.07 -50.53 33.22
CA TRP A 280 12.40 -49.46 33.97
C TRP A 280 13.06 -49.16 35.31
N ASP A 281 13.51 -50.18 36.04
CA ASP A 281 14.22 -49.99 37.32
C ASP A 281 15.54 -49.23 37.10
N LYS A 282 16.25 -49.51 35.99
CA LYS A 282 17.44 -48.76 35.56
C LYS A 282 17.09 -47.32 35.15
N LEU A 283 15.97 -47.12 34.43
CA LEU A 283 15.51 -45.79 34.04
C LEU A 283 15.14 -44.95 35.27
N TYR A 284 14.41 -45.52 36.22
CA TYR A 284 14.09 -44.86 37.49
C TYR A 284 15.36 -44.55 38.26
N GLY A 285 16.27 -45.52 38.42
CA GLY A 285 17.54 -45.32 39.13
C GLY A 285 18.45 -44.25 38.50
N SER A 286 18.29 -43.96 37.21
CA SER A 286 19.03 -42.90 36.51
C SER A 286 18.31 -41.55 36.48
N SER A 287 17.09 -41.43 37.04
CA SER A 287 16.33 -40.18 37.12
C SER A 287 16.60 -39.41 38.42
N ASP A 288 16.44 -38.09 38.40
CA ASP A 288 16.74 -37.20 39.54
C ASP A 288 15.98 -37.59 40.83
N ASP A 289 14.72 -38.03 40.70
CA ASP A 289 13.82 -38.31 41.84
C ASP A 289 13.59 -39.82 42.07
N GLN A 290 14.32 -40.70 41.37
CA GLN A 290 14.13 -42.17 41.40
C GLN A 290 12.69 -42.67 41.15
N ALA A 291 11.84 -41.78 40.66
CA ALA A 291 10.41 -41.97 40.41
C ALA A 291 9.89 -40.86 39.48
N PRO A 292 8.75 -41.07 38.79
CA PRO A 292 8.09 -40.01 38.06
C PRO A 292 7.67 -38.87 39.00
N ARG A 293 7.93 -37.64 38.58
CA ARG A 293 7.41 -36.45 39.26
C ARG A 293 5.94 -36.29 38.94
N GLN A 294 5.10 -36.08 39.95
CA GLN A 294 3.65 -36.11 39.81
C GLN A 294 3.04 -34.79 40.28
N ILE A 295 2.23 -34.19 39.42
CA ILE A 295 1.52 -32.93 39.68
C ILE A 295 0.02 -33.19 39.58
N SER A 296 -0.70 -32.89 40.65
CA SER A 296 -2.16 -32.95 40.66
C SER A 296 -2.74 -31.73 39.96
N LEU A 297 -3.45 -31.97 38.87
CA LEU A 297 -4.21 -30.96 38.13
C LEU A 297 -5.61 -30.89 38.73
N TYR A 298 -5.70 -30.40 39.97
CA TYR A 298 -6.91 -30.49 40.80
C TYR A 298 -8.16 -29.95 40.09
N LYS A 299 -8.03 -28.81 39.40
CA LYS A 299 -9.13 -28.18 38.63
C LYS A 299 -9.67 -29.10 37.54
N TRP A 300 -8.81 -29.89 36.90
CA TRP A 300 -9.15 -30.76 35.79
C TRP A 300 -9.38 -32.22 36.21
N LYS A 301 -9.23 -32.53 37.51
CA LYS A 301 -9.35 -33.88 38.09
C LYS A 301 -8.41 -34.89 37.40
N LYS A 302 -7.16 -34.49 37.15
CA LYS A 302 -6.15 -35.30 36.44
C LYS A 302 -4.80 -35.24 37.14
N TRP A 303 -3.95 -36.23 36.86
CA TRP A 303 -2.55 -36.25 37.21
C TRP A 303 -1.69 -36.05 35.96
N LEU A 304 -0.71 -35.16 36.06
CA LEU A 304 0.42 -35.07 35.13
C LEU A 304 1.62 -35.73 35.80
N SER A 305 2.09 -36.84 35.25
CA SER A 305 3.31 -37.49 35.69
C SER A 305 4.38 -37.32 34.62
N THR A 306 5.58 -36.91 35.00
CA THR A 306 6.72 -36.71 34.09
C THR A 306 7.94 -37.43 34.62
N LEU A 307 8.71 -38.07 33.74
CA LEU A 307 9.99 -38.68 34.10
C LEU A 307 11.05 -38.25 33.08
N TRP A 308 12.21 -37.89 33.60
CA TRP A 308 13.34 -37.43 32.80
C TRP A 308 14.64 -38.00 33.39
N PRO A 309 15.43 -38.74 32.60
CA PRO A 309 16.71 -39.26 33.07
C PRO A 309 17.71 -38.13 33.35
N GLN A 310 18.46 -38.25 34.45
CA GLN A 310 19.42 -37.24 34.87
C GLN A 310 20.51 -37.04 33.80
N GLY A 311 20.80 -35.78 33.50
CA GLY A 311 21.88 -35.41 32.57
C GLY A 311 21.64 -35.81 31.11
N GLN A 312 20.41 -36.11 30.71
CA GLN A 312 20.10 -36.47 29.32
C GLN A 312 19.02 -35.56 28.73
N VAL A 313 19.31 -34.91 27.60
CA VAL A 313 18.30 -34.16 26.81
C VAL A 313 17.66 -35.04 25.73
N LYS A 314 17.86 -36.36 25.78
CA LYS A 314 17.50 -37.27 24.70
C LYS A 314 16.13 -37.92 24.86
N GLN A 315 15.63 -38.07 26.07
CA GLN A 315 14.42 -38.84 26.38
C GLN A 315 13.58 -38.13 27.44
N PHE A 316 12.28 -38.09 27.22
CA PHE A 316 11.29 -37.56 28.17
C PHE A 316 10.05 -38.43 28.18
N PHE A 317 9.51 -38.69 29.37
CA PHE A 317 8.30 -39.47 29.51
C PHE A 317 7.21 -38.63 30.15
N ILE A 318 5.98 -38.79 29.64
CA ILE A 318 4.81 -38.10 30.16
C ILE A 318 3.61 -39.03 30.24
N LEU A 319 2.84 -38.89 31.31
CA LEU A 319 1.58 -39.58 31.51
C LEU A 319 0.53 -38.59 32.01
N LEU A 320 -0.60 -38.53 31.31
CA LEU A 320 -1.78 -37.75 31.64
C LEU A 320 -2.96 -38.68 31.94
N THR A 321 -3.33 -38.79 33.21
CA THR A 321 -4.40 -39.71 33.65
C THR A 321 -5.47 -38.99 34.45
N PRO A 322 -6.73 -39.46 34.46
CA PRO A 322 -7.72 -38.97 35.41
C PRO A 322 -7.30 -39.30 36.86
N HIS A 323 -7.82 -38.54 37.82
CA HIS A 323 -7.77 -38.93 39.22
C HIS A 323 -8.48 -40.27 39.42
N GLU A 324 -7.92 -41.12 40.29
CA GLU A 324 -8.62 -42.30 40.80
C GLU A 324 -9.74 -41.87 41.78
N SER A 325 -10.42 -42.85 42.38
CA SER A 325 -11.47 -42.62 43.39
C SER A 325 -11.00 -41.71 44.54
N ASP A 326 -9.72 -41.81 44.92
CA ASP A 326 -9.05 -40.86 45.79
C ASP A 326 -8.17 -39.88 45.00
N ARG A 327 -8.51 -38.58 45.09
CA ARG A 327 -7.77 -37.50 44.43
C ARG A 327 -6.39 -37.22 45.04
N ARG A 328 -6.11 -37.75 46.22
CA ARG A 328 -4.80 -37.65 46.88
C ARG A 328 -3.85 -38.77 46.48
N LYS A 329 -4.39 -39.85 45.90
CA LYS A 329 -3.61 -40.99 45.44
C LYS A 329 -3.07 -40.70 44.04
N ALA A 330 -1.75 -40.57 43.97
CA ALA A 330 -1.06 -40.34 42.71
C ALA A 330 -0.85 -41.67 41.95
N PRO A 331 -0.62 -41.63 40.62
CA PRO A 331 -0.48 -42.84 39.81
C PRO A 331 0.67 -43.74 40.28
N SER A 332 0.50 -45.06 40.23
CA SER A 332 1.58 -45.98 40.61
C SER A 332 2.69 -46.06 39.55
N LYS A 333 3.89 -46.53 39.92
CA LYS A 333 5.00 -46.77 38.99
C LYS A 333 4.60 -47.77 37.89
N GLU A 334 3.80 -48.77 38.22
CA GLU A 334 3.29 -49.78 37.29
C GLU A 334 2.29 -49.20 36.30
N ARG A 335 1.51 -48.20 36.70
CA ARG A 335 0.62 -47.48 35.78
C ARG A 335 1.43 -46.56 34.86
N PHE A 336 2.39 -45.83 35.41
CA PHE A 336 3.32 -45.02 34.62
C PHE A 336 4.02 -45.86 33.55
N ARG A 337 4.57 -47.01 33.95
CA ARG A 337 5.21 -47.98 33.06
C ARG A 337 4.32 -48.39 31.88
N ARG A 338 3.05 -48.67 32.14
CA ARG A 338 2.10 -49.18 31.13
C ARG A 338 1.61 -48.11 30.15
N GLU A 339 1.42 -46.88 30.62
CA GLU A 339 0.68 -45.87 29.87
C GLU A 339 1.53 -44.66 29.44
N ALA A 340 2.73 -44.43 30.00
CA ALA A 340 3.51 -43.23 29.69
C ALA A 340 3.96 -43.17 28.23
N LEU A 341 3.91 -41.99 27.61
CA LEU A 341 4.44 -41.74 26.27
C LEU A 341 5.91 -41.37 26.35
N GLU A 342 6.70 -41.82 25.39
CA GLU A 342 8.11 -41.45 25.24
C GLU A 342 8.28 -40.39 24.15
N PHE A 343 9.09 -39.38 24.45
CA PHE A 343 9.54 -38.38 23.50
C PHE A 343 11.06 -38.46 23.41
N THR A 344 11.56 -38.62 22.19
CA THR A 344 12.99 -38.70 21.90
C THR A 344 13.44 -37.49 21.10
N SER A 345 14.62 -36.97 21.46
CA SER A 345 15.21 -35.79 20.82
C SER A 345 16.28 -36.18 19.82
N GLN A 346 16.34 -35.46 18.71
CA GLN A 346 17.44 -35.51 17.75
C GLN A 346 17.79 -34.09 17.29
N ARG A 347 19.08 -33.82 17.10
CA ARG A 347 19.53 -32.58 16.47
C ARG A 347 19.65 -32.81 14.97
N LEU A 348 19.07 -31.91 14.19
CA LEU A 348 19.02 -32.00 12.73
C LEU A 348 19.67 -30.77 12.10
N ASN A 349 20.24 -30.91 10.92
CA ASN A 349 20.48 -29.78 10.04
C ASN A 349 19.19 -29.44 9.30
N CYS A 350 18.82 -28.17 9.31
CA CYS A 350 17.60 -27.65 8.74
C CYS A 350 17.89 -26.40 7.90
N THR A 351 17.01 -26.09 6.97
CA THR A 351 16.90 -24.78 6.34
C THR A 351 15.72 -24.05 6.95
N GLY A 352 15.89 -22.77 7.25
CA GLY A 352 14.82 -21.92 7.75
C GLY A 352 14.74 -20.64 6.95
N LYS A 353 13.52 -20.12 6.81
CA LYS A 353 13.25 -18.83 6.18
C LYS A 353 12.35 -18.00 7.08
N TRP A 354 12.83 -16.83 7.47
CA TRP A 354 12.15 -15.93 8.39
C TRP A 354 11.71 -14.65 7.69
N ARG A 355 10.50 -14.21 8.00
CA ARG A 355 10.02 -12.86 7.69
C ARG A 355 10.19 -11.97 8.91
N ILE A 356 11.04 -10.97 8.78
CA ILE A 356 11.33 -9.94 9.77
C ILE A 356 10.58 -8.67 9.38
N THR A 357 9.84 -8.12 10.33
CA THR A 357 9.22 -6.80 10.25
C THR A 357 9.76 -5.93 11.39
N ARG A 358 9.36 -4.65 11.43
CA ARG A 358 9.71 -3.76 12.55
C ARG A 358 9.29 -4.31 13.91
N SER A 359 8.22 -5.10 13.99
CA SER A 359 7.64 -5.58 15.26
C SER A 359 7.68 -7.10 15.43
N SER A 360 7.86 -7.88 14.38
CA SER A 360 7.77 -9.35 14.43
C SER A 360 8.90 -10.05 13.70
N VAL A 361 9.15 -11.31 14.08
CA VAL A 361 9.98 -12.26 13.34
C VAL A 361 9.24 -13.58 13.35
N ASN A 362 8.92 -14.10 12.17
CA ASN A 362 8.17 -15.34 12.03
C ASN A 362 8.86 -16.26 11.04
N LEU A 363 8.95 -17.54 11.37
CA LEU A 363 9.32 -18.60 10.44
C LEU A 363 8.18 -18.74 9.42
N ILE A 364 8.50 -18.61 8.14
CA ILE A 364 7.52 -18.69 7.04
C ILE A 364 7.67 -19.97 6.21
N GLU A 365 8.88 -20.52 6.15
CA GLU A 365 9.20 -21.79 5.48
C GLU A 365 10.36 -22.44 6.24
N GLY A 366 10.45 -23.77 6.19
CA GLY A 366 11.58 -24.51 6.73
C GLY A 366 11.57 -25.96 6.31
N ASN A 367 12.71 -26.62 6.36
CA ASN A 367 12.85 -28.04 6.05
C ASN A 367 14.00 -28.63 6.86
N CYS A 368 13.87 -29.88 7.31
CA CYS A 368 14.95 -30.59 7.99
C CYS A 368 15.26 -31.86 7.20
N GLY A 369 16.26 -31.77 6.32
CA GLY A 369 16.63 -32.83 5.40
C GLY A 369 17.43 -33.95 6.05
N GLY A 370 16.86 -34.63 7.06
CA GLY A 370 17.28 -35.91 7.64
C GLY A 370 18.73 -36.09 8.16
N SER A 371 19.65 -35.17 7.88
CA SER A 371 21.04 -35.26 8.30
C SER A 371 21.13 -34.90 9.77
N ILE A 372 21.63 -35.86 10.54
CA ILE A 372 21.80 -35.72 11.99
C ILE A 372 22.98 -34.80 12.26
N PHE A 373 22.78 -33.85 13.17
CA PHE A 373 23.84 -33.03 13.69
C PHE A 373 24.48 -33.72 14.90
N ASP A 374 25.56 -34.47 14.64
CA ASP A 374 26.19 -35.37 15.60
C ASP A 374 27.17 -34.65 16.55
N LYS A 375 26.71 -33.57 17.21
CA LYS A 375 27.44 -32.97 18.34
C LYS A 375 26.67 -33.14 19.63
N VAL A 376 27.36 -33.72 20.61
CA VAL A 376 26.85 -33.87 21.96
C VAL A 376 26.70 -32.50 22.61
N LEU A 377 25.58 -32.32 23.34
CA LEU A 377 25.36 -31.10 24.11
C LEU A 377 26.47 -30.92 25.16
N PRO A 378 26.97 -29.68 25.35
CA PRO A 378 27.92 -29.36 26.42
C PRO A 378 27.38 -29.77 27.79
N ASN A 379 28.26 -30.15 28.71
CA ASN A 379 27.87 -30.67 30.03
C ASN A 379 26.95 -29.71 30.80
N GLY A 380 27.20 -28.40 30.72
CA GLY A 380 26.36 -27.37 31.35
C GLY A 380 24.92 -27.29 30.81
N CYS A 381 24.65 -27.88 29.65
CA CYS A 381 23.34 -27.89 28.99
C CYS A 381 22.57 -29.21 29.16
N ARG A 382 23.20 -30.21 29.78
CA ARG A 382 22.62 -31.55 29.92
C ARG A 382 21.60 -31.64 31.04
N THR A 383 21.72 -30.80 32.07
CA THR A 383 20.83 -30.74 33.22
C THR A 383 19.83 -29.61 33.05
N LEU A 384 18.65 -29.92 32.48
CA LEU A 384 17.54 -28.98 32.39
C LEU A 384 16.65 -29.13 33.64
N HIS A 385 16.58 -28.10 34.48
CA HIS A 385 15.61 -28.08 35.57
C HIS A 385 14.20 -27.84 35.02
N LEU A 386 13.41 -28.91 34.95
CA LEU A 386 12.02 -28.89 34.46
C LEU A 386 11.01 -28.52 35.56
N ASN A 387 11.47 -28.28 36.80
CA ASN A 387 10.58 -28.24 37.95
C ASN A 387 9.46 -27.19 37.88
N ASP A 388 9.79 -25.99 37.43
CA ASP A 388 8.80 -24.90 37.24
C ASP A 388 8.06 -25.03 35.89
N ALA A 389 8.71 -25.69 34.93
CA ALA A 389 8.25 -25.87 33.57
C ALA A 389 7.05 -26.83 33.51
N SER A 390 7.04 -27.85 34.36
CA SER A 390 5.97 -28.84 34.46
C SER A 390 4.62 -28.22 34.86
N PHE A 391 4.62 -27.12 35.64
CA PHE A 391 3.39 -26.40 35.99
C PHE A 391 2.79 -25.70 34.76
N ILE A 392 3.63 -25.05 33.96
CA ILE A 392 3.17 -24.38 32.72
C ILE A 392 2.74 -25.41 31.68
N LEU A 393 3.49 -26.49 31.55
CA LEU A 393 3.10 -27.63 30.71
C LEU A 393 1.67 -28.06 31.01
N SER A 394 1.30 -28.13 32.29
CA SER A 394 -0.03 -28.57 32.69
C SER A 394 -1.17 -27.72 32.14
N ASP A 395 -0.99 -26.41 32.01
CA ASP A 395 -2.03 -25.54 31.43
C ASP A 395 -2.29 -25.87 29.95
N PHE A 396 -1.24 -26.18 29.19
CA PHE A 396 -1.33 -26.49 27.76
C PHE A 396 -1.84 -27.89 27.44
N VAL A 397 -1.71 -28.84 28.37
CA VAL A 397 -2.10 -30.25 28.17
C VAL A 397 -3.26 -30.70 29.05
N SER A 398 -3.85 -29.77 29.82
CA SER A 398 -4.88 -30.07 30.82
C SER A 398 -6.14 -30.75 30.27
N ASP A 399 -6.48 -30.51 29.01
CA ASP A 399 -7.62 -31.12 28.32
C ASP A 399 -7.32 -32.52 27.78
N LEU A 400 -6.04 -32.89 27.66
CA LEU A 400 -5.59 -34.15 27.08
C LEU A 400 -5.59 -35.31 28.10
N LEU A 401 -5.66 -36.54 27.59
CA LEU A 401 -5.53 -37.78 28.34
C LEU A 401 -4.76 -38.78 27.49
N THR A 402 -3.76 -39.44 28.05
CA THR A 402 -2.84 -40.30 27.30
C THR A 402 -3.54 -41.49 26.64
N ASP A 403 -4.54 -42.08 27.30
CA ASP A 403 -5.33 -43.20 26.80
C ASP A 403 -6.33 -42.82 25.68
N LYS A 404 -6.49 -41.52 25.39
CA LYS A 404 -7.50 -40.99 24.46
C LYS A 404 -6.94 -39.98 23.46
N LEU A 405 -5.63 -40.05 23.16
CA LEU A 405 -5.02 -39.14 22.20
C LEU A 405 -5.33 -39.57 20.77
N ASP A 406 -6.11 -38.75 20.07
CA ASP A 406 -6.17 -38.78 18.62
C ASP A 406 -4.90 -38.16 18.00
N GLU A 407 -4.75 -38.28 16.68
CA GLU A 407 -3.56 -37.79 15.96
C GLU A 407 -3.34 -36.29 16.20
N ALA A 408 -4.41 -35.49 16.20
CA ALA A 408 -4.36 -34.05 16.47
C ALA A 408 -3.82 -33.75 17.87
N ALA A 409 -4.32 -34.45 18.89
CA ALA A 409 -3.86 -34.32 20.27
C ALA A 409 -2.41 -34.76 20.42
N GLN A 410 -1.96 -35.80 19.71
CA GLN A 410 -0.56 -36.24 19.71
C GLN A 410 0.36 -35.19 19.08
N ILE A 411 -0.02 -34.57 17.95
CA ILE A 411 0.74 -33.46 17.33
C ILE A 411 0.82 -32.28 18.30
N ARG A 412 -0.30 -31.91 18.92
CA ARG A 412 -0.34 -30.82 19.90
C ARG A 412 0.54 -31.12 21.11
N LEU A 413 0.44 -32.32 21.67
CA LEU A 413 1.27 -32.73 22.81
C LEU A 413 2.75 -32.67 22.45
N THR A 414 3.13 -33.19 21.27
CA THR A 414 4.51 -33.15 20.77
C THR A 414 4.99 -31.72 20.61
N ALA A 415 4.19 -30.82 20.02
CA ALA A 415 4.55 -29.41 19.85
C ALA A 415 4.77 -28.70 21.19
N VAL A 416 3.90 -28.96 22.19
CA VAL A 416 4.04 -28.39 23.54
C VAL A 416 5.32 -28.92 24.21
N VAL A 417 5.58 -30.23 24.16
CA VAL A 417 6.79 -30.85 24.71
C VAL A 417 8.06 -30.31 24.03
N SER A 418 8.08 -30.23 22.69
CA SER A 418 9.18 -29.63 21.93
C SER A 418 9.44 -28.19 22.38
N SER A 419 8.39 -27.39 22.52
CA SER A 419 8.52 -25.99 22.95
C SER A 419 9.02 -25.84 24.38
N LEU A 420 8.59 -26.71 25.31
CA LEU A 420 9.07 -26.76 26.68
C LEU A 420 10.57 -27.04 26.74
N LEU A 421 11.02 -28.06 26.02
CA LEU A 421 12.40 -28.54 26.10
C LEU A 421 13.35 -27.58 25.39
N TRP A 422 12.96 -27.10 24.21
CA TRP A 422 13.69 -26.06 23.50
C TRP A 422 13.79 -24.76 24.31
N SER A 423 12.69 -24.29 24.91
CA SER A 423 12.70 -23.03 25.65
C SER A 423 13.58 -23.09 26.90
N ARG A 424 13.62 -24.24 27.58
CA ARG A 424 14.54 -24.50 28.68
C ARG A 424 15.98 -24.52 28.21
N LEU A 425 16.27 -25.22 27.12
CA LEU A 425 17.62 -25.24 26.54
C LEU A 425 18.07 -23.82 26.14
N ALA A 426 17.20 -23.04 25.48
CA ALA A 426 17.48 -21.67 25.10
C ALA A 426 17.68 -20.75 26.32
N ALA A 427 16.94 -20.98 27.40
CA ALA A 427 17.07 -20.21 28.62
C ALA A 427 18.41 -20.44 29.34
N TYR A 428 18.96 -21.65 29.32
CA TYR A 428 20.21 -21.97 30.02
C TYR A 428 21.45 -21.85 29.14
N CYS A 429 21.33 -22.19 27.86
CA CYS A 429 22.45 -22.34 26.93
C CYS A 429 22.34 -21.48 25.67
N GLY A 430 21.22 -20.80 25.46
CA GLY A 430 20.99 -19.98 24.30
C GLY A 430 21.75 -18.66 24.32
N ILE A 431 21.69 -17.96 23.18
CA ILE A 431 22.27 -16.64 22.97
C ILE A 431 21.65 -15.64 23.96
N GLY A 432 22.48 -14.96 24.73
CA GLY A 432 22.03 -13.95 25.70
C GLY A 432 21.45 -14.51 26.99
N SER A 433 21.61 -15.81 27.25
CA SER A 433 21.28 -16.38 28.56
C SER A 433 22.22 -15.83 29.65
N PRO A 434 21.68 -15.31 30.77
CA PRO A 434 22.48 -14.74 31.85
C PRO A 434 23.21 -15.81 32.69
N THR A 435 22.78 -17.06 32.62
CA THR A 435 23.32 -18.20 33.39
C THR A 435 24.34 -19.01 32.58
N ASN A 436 24.70 -18.53 31.40
CA ASN A 436 25.51 -19.28 30.46
C ASN A 436 27.01 -19.17 30.82
N HIS A 437 27.54 -20.16 31.52
CA HIS A 437 28.97 -20.32 31.82
C HIS A 437 29.70 -21.21 30.80
N LEU A 438 29.14 -21.39 29.60
CA LEU A 438 29.77 -22.22 28.57
C LEU A 438 31.08 -21.60 28.09
N SER A 439 32.02 -22.47 27.72
CA SER A 439 33.24 -22.07 27.02
C SER A 439 32.89 -21.44 25.67
N SER A 440 33.80 -20.64 25.10
CA SER A 440 33.59 -20.06 23.77
C SER A 440 33.38 -21.13 22.70
N GLU A 441 34.09 -22.26 22.78
CA GLU A 441 33.95 -23.40 21.87
C GLU A 441 32.58 -24.08 21.98
N ASP A 442 32.07 -24.25 23.20
CA ASP A 442 30.72 -24.78 23.43
C ASP A 442 29.63 -23.82 22.93
N MET A 443 29.87 -22.52 23.06
CA MET A 443 28.95 -21.48 22.57
C MET A 443 28.82 -21.51 21.04
N GLU A 444 29.87 -21.86 20.30
CA GLU A 444 29.81 -21.98 18.83
C GLU A 444 28.78 -23.02 18.35
N GLN A 445 28.40 -23.98 19.20
CA GLN A 445 27.31 -24.91 18.88
C GLN A 445 25.91 -24.27 18.91
N PHE A 446 25.76 -23.16 19.63
CA PHE A 446 24.49 -22.46 19.87
C PHE A 446 24.47 -21.06 19.30
N LYS A 447 25.60 -20.55 18.83
CA LYS A 447 25.78 -19.23 18.26
C LYS A 447 26.79 -19.31 17.12
N TYR A 448 26.33 -19.16 15.89
CA TYR A 448 27.17 -19.35 14.72
C TYR A 448 26.78 -18.39 13.59
N HIS A 449 27.73 -18.11 12.73
CA HIS A 449 27.53 -17.29 11.54
C HIS A 449 27.34 -18.17 10.31
N ARG A 450 26.37 -17.83 9.46
CA ARG A 450 26.05 -18.55 8.22
C ARG A 450 25.86 -17.56 7.10
N GLN A 451 26.28 -17.96 5.90
CA GLN A 451 25.87 -17.24 4.70
C GLN A 451 24.35 -17.42 4.54
N ASP A 452 23.66 -16.30 4.42
CA ASP A 452 22.21 -16.26 4.28
C ASP A 452 21.82 -15.51 3.00
N GLU A 453 20.72 -15.96 2.41
CA GLU A 453 20.08 -15.26 1.32
C GLU A 453 19.04 -14.31 1.90
N ALA A 454 19.15 -13.03 1.53
CA ALA A 454 18.28 -12.00 2.06
C ALA A 454 17.53 -11.24 0.97
N TRP A 455 16.27 -10.95 1.24
CA TRP A 455 15.41 -10.16 0.36
C TRP A 455 14.70 -9.07 1.14
N LYS A 456 14.76 -7.84 0.61
CA LYS A 456 13.98 -6.72 1.11
C LYS A 456 12.75 -6.53 0.24
N THR A 457 11.57 -6.57 0.84
CA THR A 457 10.30 -6.28 0.17
C THR A 457 9.77 -4.93 0.62
N VAL A 458 9.48 -4.07 -0.36
CA VAL A 458 8.94 -2.72 -0.15
C VAL A 458 7.56 -2.63 -0.80
N GLY A 459 6.59 -2.07 -0.08
CA GLY A 459 5.27 -1.73 -0.62
C GLY A 459 5.37 -0.54 -1.58
N VAL A 460 4.78 -0.67 -2.77
CA VAL A 460 4.75 0.34 -3.83
C VAL A 460 3.38 0.39 -4.50
N LEU A 461 3.17 1.33 -5.42
CA LEU A 461 2.01 1.30 -6.30
C LEU A 461 2.04 0.06 -7.22
N LYS A 462 0.87 -0.55 -7.42
CA LYS A 462 0.66 -1.69 -8.30
C LYS A 462 0.97 -1.27 -9.73
N ARG A 463 2.07 -1.82 -10.26
CA ARG A 463 2.46 -1.65 -11.66
C ARG A 463 1.43 -2.31 -12.54
N SER A 464 0.61 -1.50 -13.18
CA SER A 464 -0.39 -1.96 -14.13
C SER A 464 -0.36 -1.03 -15.35
N PRO A 465 -0.69 -1.54 -16.55
CA PRO A 465 -0.80 -0.69 -17.73
C PRO A 465 -1.84 0.42 -17.54
N LEU A 466 -2.88 0.19 -16.73
CA LEU A 466 -3.87 1.21 -16.38
C LEU A 466 -3.26 2.40 -15.63
N LEU A 467 -2.31 2.17 -14.72
CA LEU A 467 -1.61 3.27 -14.03
C LEU A 467 -0.80 4.10 -15.03
N ALA A 468 -0.17 3.46 -16.03
CA ALA A 468 0.53 4.18 -17.09
C ALA A 468 -0.44 5.02 -17.94
N ILE A 469 -1.62 4.47 -18.26
CA ILE A 469 -2.68 5.20 -18.98
C ILE A 469 -3.12 6.43 -18.17
N VAL A 470 -3.35 6.29 -16.86
CA VAL A 470 -3.73 7.42 -15.98
C VAL A 470 -2.69 8.53 -16.03
N LEU A 471 -1.40 8.19 -16.01
CA LEU A 471 -0.30 9.16 -16.08
C LEU A 471 -0.13 9.80 -17.46
N LEU A 472 -0.51 9.10 -18.53
CA LEU A 472 -0.42 9.59 -19.92
C LEU A 472 -1.69 10.32 -20.38
N ALA A 473 -2.81 10.20 -19.66
CA ALA A 473 -4.10 10.70 -20.11
C ALA A 473 -4.10 12.24 -20.28
N GLN A 474 -3.55 13.00 -19.31
CA GLN A 474 -3.48 14.45 -19.39
C GLN A 474 -2.58 15.00 -20.52
N PRO A 475 -1.33 14.52 -20.72
CA PRO A 475 -0.53 15.00 -21.84
C PRO A 475 -1.13 14.62 -23.20
N ILE A 476 -1.82 13.47 -23.31
CA ILE A 476 -2.57 13.11 -24.53
C ILE A 476 -3.71 14.10 -24.78
N VAL A 477 -4.51 14.44 -23.76
CA VAL A 477 -5.56 15.46 -23.89
C VAL A 477 -4.96 16.81 -24.26
N GLY A 478 -3.84 17.20 -23.66
CA GLY A 478 -3.10 18.40 -24.02
C GLY A 478 -2.66 18.41 -25.49
N LEU A 479 -2.13 17.30 -25.99
CA LEU A 479 -1.73 17.14 -27.39
C LEU A 479 -2.92 17.28 -28.34
N VAL A 480 -4.06 16.66 -28.00
CA VAL A 480 -5.31 16.78 -28.78
C VAL A 480 -5.77 18.23 -28.80
N LEU A 481 -5.79 18.92 -27.65
CA LEU A 481 -6.17 20.34 -27.57
C LEU A 481 -5.24 21.24 -28.41
N LEU A 482 -3.93 21.00 -28.38
CA LEU A 482 -2.99 21.74 -29.22
C LEU A 482 -3.20 21.44 -30.71
N THR A 483 -3.49 20.20 -31.07
CA THR A 483 -3.79 19.81 -32.47
C THR A 483 -5.06 20.50 -32.96
N VAL A 484 -6.12 20.51 -32.14
CA VAL A 484 -7.36 21.25 -32.40
C VAL A 484 -7.03 22.72 -32.62
N ARG A 485 -6.26 23.35 -31.73
CA ARG A 485 -5.81 24.74 -31.91
C ARG A 485 -5.12 24.97 -33.25
N ILE A 486 -4.19 24.09 -33.63
CA ILE A 486 -3.45 24.22 -34.89
C ILE A 486 -4.41 24.13 -36.09
N ILE A 487 -5.35 23.19 -36.08
CA ILE A 487 -6.38 23.05 -37.12
C ILE A 487 -7.28 24.31 -37.18
N PHE A 488 -7.58 24.91 -36.04
CA PHE A 488 -8.43 26.10 -35.91
C PHE A 488 -7.66 27.43 -35.89
N CYS A 489 -6.40 27.47 -36.37
CA CYS A 489 -5.54 28.67 -36.44
C CYS A 489 -6.12 29.87 -37.20
N SER A 490 -7.23 29.67 -37.93
CA SER A 490 -7.96 30.73 -38.62
C SER A 490 -8.63 31.70 -37.64
N SER A 491 -8.88 31.29 -36.39
CA SER A 491 -9.53 32.10 -35.35
C SER A 491 -8.50 32.90 -34.54
N PRO A 492 -8.53 34.24 -34.57
CA PRO A 492 -7.52 35.08 -33.93
C PRO A 492 -7.84 35.30 -32.43
N VAL A 493 -7.69 34.25 -31.62
CA VAL A 493 -7.79 34.31 -30.15
C VAL A 493 -6.38 34.12 -29.59
N SER A 494 -5.80 35.19 -29.04
CA SER A 494 -4.50 35.16 -28.35
C SER A 494 -4.68 34.97 -26.83
N GLY A 495 -3.60 34.71 -26.09
CA GLY A 495 -3.64 34.57 -24.63
C GLY A 495 -4.14 35.79 -23.86
N GLY A 496 -4.27 36.96 -24.49
CA GLY A 496 -4.87 38.17 -23.94
C GLY A 496 -6.37 38.34 -24.20
N PHE A 497 -7.01 37.40 -24.92
CA PHE A 497 -8.43 37.48 -25.24
C PHE A 497 -9.30 37.45 -23.97
N GLY A 498 -10.00 38.55 -23.74
CA GLY A 498 -10.82 38.77 -22.53
C GLY A 498 -12.02 39.66 -22.81
N LEU A 499 -12.65 40.19 -21.76
CA LEU A 499 -13.87 41.00 -21.88
C LEU A 499 -13.71 42.19 -22.85
N ILE A 500 -12.53 42.81 -22.89
CA ILE A 500 -12.20 43.93 -23.79
C ILE A 500 -12.21 43.47 -25.26
N SER A 501 -11.69 42.27 -25.56
CA SER A 501 -11.75 41.68 -26.90
C SER A 501 -13.18 41.41 -27.35
N VAL A 502 -14.02 40.96 -26.42
CA VAL A 502 -15.41 40.64 -26.69
C VAL A 502 -16.25 41.91 -26.87
N LEU A 503 -16.01 42.95 -26.07
CA LEU A 503 -16.63 44.28 -26.22
C LEU A 503 -16.22 44.98 -27.52
N ALA A 504 -14.97 44.80 -27.96
CA ALA A 504 -14.49 45.32 -29.24
C ALA A 504 -15.19 44.70 -30.46
N GLY A 505 -15.79 43.50 -30.31
CA GLY A 505 -16.49 42.79 -31.38
C GLY A 505 -18.01 43.01 -31.42
N HIS A 506 -18.60 43.73 -30.45
CA HIS A 506 -20.05 43.88 -30.34
C HIS A 506 -20.58 45.20 -30.91
N GLY A 507 -21.06 45.15 -32.17
CA GLY A 507 -21.98 46.14 -32.75
C GLY A 507 -21.33 47.31 -33.52
N PRO A 508 -21.69 47.56 -34.80
CA PRO A 508 -21.01 48.53 -35.68
C PRO A 508 -21.33 50.02 -35.43
N ARG A 509 -22.06 50.38 -34.36
CA ARG A 509 -22.52 51.77 -34.15
C ARG A 509 -21.69 52.60 -33.17
N ASP A 510 -20.90 51.99 -32.29
CA ASP A 510 -20.00 52.67 -31.34
C ASP A 510 -18.57 52.06 -31.31
N SER A 511 -18.26 51.15 -32.25
CA SER A 511 -17.10 50.23 -32.22
C SER A 511 -15.74 50.82 -32.60
N ASP A 512 -15.67 52.08 -33.04
CA ASP A 512 -14.40 52.66 -33.50
C ASP A 512 -13.37 52.85 -32.38
N ILE A 513 -13.84 53.05 -31.15
CA ILE A 513 -12.97 53.34 -29.99
C ILE A 513 -12.10 52.11 -29.63
N LEU A 514 -12.65 50.90 -29.78
CA LEU A 514 -11.98 49.64 -29.44
C LEU A 514 -11.39 48.91 -30.66
N SER A 515 -11.42 49.54 -31.84
CA SER A 515 -10.85 48.99 -33.06
C SER A 515 -9.39 48.57 -32.84
N GLY A 516 -9.06 47.33 -33.20
CA GLY A 516 -7.76 46.70 -32.97
C GLY A 516 -7.58 45.93 -31.65
N ALA A 517 -8.50 46.07 -30.67
CA ALA A 517 -8.43 45.36 -29.38
C ALA A 517 -9.09 43.97 -29.41
N GLY A 518 -9.88 43.67 -30.45
CA GLY A 518 -10.57 42.39 -30.62
C GLY A 518 -9.64 41.17 -30.65
N LEU A 519 -8.37 41.36 -31.05
CA LEU A 519 -7.40 40.26 -31.20
C LEU A 519 -6.36 40.18 -30.07
N SER A 520 -6.05 41.31 -29.43
CA SER A 520 -5.07 41.40 -28.35
C SER A 520 -5.69 41.37 -26.96
N GLY A 521 -6.94 41.86 -26.82
CA GLY A 521 -7.56 42.17 -25.53
C GLY A 521 -6.89 43.31 -24.77
N GLU A 522 -5.96 44.01 -25.41
CA GLU A 522 -5.24 45.13 -24.84
C GLU A 522 -5.68 46.46 -25.49
N ALA A 523 -6.05 47.40 -24.63
CA ALA A 523 -6.22 48.80 -25.00
C ALA A 523 -4.93 49.58 -24.72
N LYS A 524 -4.60 50.53 -25.59
CA LYS A 524 -3.47 51.47 -25.42
C LYS A 524 -3.67 52.38 -24.21
N GLU A 525 -4.91 52.60 -23.78
CA GLU A 525 -5.29 53.51 -22.69
C GLU A 525 -6.45 52.95 -21.85
N ARG A 526 -6.70 53.54 -20.66
CA ARG A 526 -7.83 53.13 -19.79
C ARG A 526 -9.17 53.56 -20.40
N ILE A 527 -10.15 52.65 -20.34
CA ILE A 527 -11.49 52.83 -20.91
C ILE A 527 -12.51 52.78 -19.76
N GLU A 528 -13.45 53.71 -19.77
CA GLU A 528 -14.57 53.77 -18.83
C GLU A 528 -15.86 53.29 -19.50
N LEU A 529 -16.66 52.53 -18.75
CA LEU A 529 -18.01 52.13 -19.11
C LEU A 529 -18.98 53.07 -18.40
N GLU A 530 -19.65 53.93 -19.16
CA GLU A 530 -20.68 54.82 -18.65
C GLU A 530 -22.05 54.21 -18.90
N PHE A 531 -22.88 54.12 -17.86
CA PHE A 531 -24.26 53.65 -17.96
C PHE A 531 -25.19 54.86 -17.99
N THR A 532 -25.88 55.04 -19.11
CA THR A 532 -26.92 56.06 -19.28
C THR A 532 -28.29 55.40 -19.27
N ILE A 533 -29.20 55.95 -18.47
CA ILE A 533 -30.61 55.53 -18.46
C ILE A 533 -31.25 56.13 -19.72
N GLY A 534 -31.75 55.27 -20.61
CA GLY A 534 -32.47 55.66 -21.82
C GLY A 534 -33.93 56.00 -21.55
N GLU A 535 -34.57 56.64 -22.52
CA GLU A 535 -35.98 57.03 -22.45
C GLU A 535 -36.90 55.82 -22.19
N SER A 536 -38.00 56.08 -21.46
CA SER A 536 -38.94 55.04 -21.03
C SER A 536 -39.55 54.34 -22.24
N PHE A 537 -39.50 53.00 -22.25
CA PHE A 537 -40.33 52.24 -23.16
C PHE A 537 -41.79 52.33 -22.70
N ASP A 538 -42.74 52.28 -23.64
CA ASP A 538 -44.20 52.40 -23.38
C ASP A 538 -44.76 51.39 -22.35
N ASP A 539 -43.97 50.37 -21.99
CA ASP A 539 -44.33 49.33 -21.00
C ASP A 539 -43.78 49.62 -19.57
N GLY A 540 -43.32 50.85 -19.30
CA GLY A 540 -42.91 51.31 -17.97
C GLY A 540 -41.53 50.82 -17.48
N GLY A 541 -40.73 50.21 -18.37
CA GLY A 541 -39.34 49.83 -18.10
C GLY A 541 -38.34 50.91 -18.56
N GLU A 542 -37.38 51.26 -17.70
CA GLU A 542 -36.22 52.06 -18.07
C GLU A 542 -35.14 51.16 -18.70
N GLY A 543 -34.73 51.45 -19.93
CA GLY A 543 -33.63 50.74 -20.59
C GLY A 543 -32.27 51.28 -20.15
N LEU A 544 -31.35 50.43 -19.72
CA LEU A 544 -29.96 50.81 -19.46
C LEU A 544 -29.15 50.73 -20.76
N ARG A 545 -28.71 51.88 -21.28
CA ARG A 545 -27.76 51.94 -22.40
C ARG A 545 -26.36 52.17 -21.84
N PHE A 546 -25.38 51.36 -22.25
CA PHE A 546 -23.98 51.59 -21.91
C PHE A 546 -23.24 52.24 -23.07
N GLN A 547 -22.28 53.12 -22.76
CA GLN A 547 -21.38 53.74 -23.74
C GLN A 547 -19.93 53.59 -23.27
N LEU A 548 -19.02 53.28 -24.19
CA LEU A 548 -17.58 53.20 -23.94
C LEU A 548 -16.95 54.58 -24.15
N ARG A 549 -16.18 55.06 -23.17
CA ARG A 549 -15.46 56.35 -23.26
C ARG A 549 -14.00 56.22 -22.86
N LYS A 550 -13.16 57.11 -23.42
CA LYS A 550 -11.77 57.28 -23.00
C LYS A 550 -11.75 57.87 -21.58
N ALA A 551 -11.04 57.24 -20.64
CA ALA A 551 -10.96 57.76 -19.27
C ALA A 551 -10.32 59.16 -19.26
N ARG A 552 -11.04 60.18 -18.80
CA ARG A 552 -10.46 61.52 -18.56
C ARG A 552 -9.88 61.55 -17.15
N ASN A 553 -8.72 62.18 -17.00
CA ASN A 553 -7.97 62.30 -15.73
C ASN A 553 -8.67 63.12 -14.62
N SER A 554 -9.98 63.37 -14.68
CA SER A 554 -10.74 64.05 -13.62
C SER A 554 -11.82 63.14 -13.05
N MET A 555 -11.53 62.52 -11.91
CA MET A 555 -12.51 61.86 -11.07
C MET A 555 -13.52 62.90 -10.55
N HIS A 556 -14.73 62.95 -11.10
CA HIS A 556 -15.90 63.42 -10.36
C HIS A 556 -16.80 62.22 -10.08
N GLN A 557 -16.83 61.84 -8.80
CA GLN A 557 -17.70 60.80 -8.26
C GLN A 557 -19.14 61.33 -8.21
N ASP A 558 -19.91 61.12 -9.27
CA ASP A 558 -21.37 61.10 -9.17
C ASP A 558 -21.84 59.65 -9.28
N ARG A 559 -21.90 58.97 -8.14
CA ARG A 559 -22.56 57.65 -8.03
C ARG A 559 -24.07 57.86 -8.14
N LYS A 560 -24.62 57.77 -9.35
CA LYS A 560 -26.08 57.62 -9.55
C LYS A 560 -26.50 56.26 -8.97
N LYS A 561 -27.29 56.27 -7.89
CA LYS A 561 -27.89 55.06 -7.30
C LYS A 561 -28.98 54.52 -8.22
N LEU A 562 -28.96 53.21 -8.46
CA LEU A 562 -30.09 52.48 -9.08
C LEU A 562 -31.34 52.64 -8.19
N ARG A 563 -32.48 52.93 -8.81
CA ARG A 563 -33.76 53.11 -8.12
C ARG A 563 -34.37 51.75 -7.80
N SER A 564 -34.77 51.54 -6.55
CA SER A 564 -35.46 50.31 -6.16
C SER A 564 -36.86 50.28 -6.78
N GLY A 565 -37.26 49.14 -7.35
CA GLY A 565 -38.61 48.92 -7.90
C GLY A 565 -38.73 49.06 -9.41
N VAL A 566 -37.63 49.34 -10.12
CA VAL A 566 -37.59 49.41 -11.59
C VAL A 566 -37.13 48.07 -12.16
N LYS A 567 -37.86 47.53 -13.15
CA LYS A 567 -37.39 46.41 -13.97
C LYS A 567 -36.42 46.97 -15.03
N TYR A 568 -35.14 46.71 -14.80
CA TYR A 568 -34.09 46.98 -15.77
C TYR A 568 -34.09 45.84 -16.80
N HIS A 569 -34.30 46.18 -18.07
CA HIS A 569 -34.24 45.23 -19.18
C HIS A 569 -32.86 45.16 -19.81
#